data_AF-A0A7G2M839-F1
#
_entry.id   AF-A0A7G2M839-F1
#
_cell.length_a   1.000
_cell.length_b   1.000
_cell.length_c   1.000
_cell.angle_alpha   90.00
_cell.angle_beta   90.00
_cell.angle_gamma   90.00
#
_symmetry.space_group_name_H-M   'P 1'
#
loop_
_entity.id
_entity.type
_entity.pdbx_description
1 polymer ?
#
loop_
_entity_poly.entity_id
_entity_poly.type
_entity_poly.pdbx_seq_one_letter_code
_entity_poly.pdbx_strand_id
1 'polypeptide(L)'
;MRLSGQILKGRYDGIILLVVLMMLGTGKLKGQLSGWSFDKAYATYRQYYYQPLDKWRSIREGTFSRTGLEDSLRQYTRGKVYKDVICPWWVEDLYRPDVIQARFQRIGYVGYVLDPLTGSPLLTNSWNDSTLFDAAWQNIPVDLVVYCNGADAFDYFLKCDSARLTFLKTVFDPEDGLINKRHFGRRPAGLHFYLPNFSFREKKAFMRFVCAVSMVIDHYCRNEERPYAGDKCWLTFTFSPSARNELDYLSGVLGLADEIHFVTYDEYGLPVATPEVYTYRNDPTSVLYRVYNQFYLFSFFSDVVSDTECCSDIARLSQASYSEHNWKFYLLLDFALVLALIISVLAYNLYSPFYMLVERYRSFIIPVLITLVTEIIIVFLYMVEALSPNELLFSLDEGTHLYLLALPLLFIVLHIGLKMLGGRRELP
;
A
#
# COMPACT_ATOMS: atom_id res chain seq x y z
N MET A 1 42.22 -8.09 -66.83
CA MET A 1 40.81 -8.52 -66.62
C MET A 1 40.79 -9.33 -65.34
N ARG A 2 40.51 -8.80 -64.13
CA ARG A 2 39.31 -8.12 -63.59
C ARG A 2 38.01 -8.86 -63.93
N LEU A 3 37.25 -9.16 -62.86
CA LEU A 3 35.90 -9.76 -62.74
C LEU A 3 35.81 -11.29 -62.67
N SER A 4 35.89 -11.86 -61.45
CA SER A 4 35.04 -13.00 -61.04
C SER A 4 35.05 -13.25 -59.52
N GLY A 5 35.08 -12.19 -58.70
CA GLY A 5 35.12 -12.31 -57.23
C GLY A 5 33.91 -11.72 -56.49
N GLN A 6 32.98 -11.07 -57.20
CA GLN A 6 31.90 -10.29 -56.57
C GLN A 6 30.50 -10.90 -56.72
N ILE A 7 30.32 -11.99 -57.48
CA ILE A 7 28.97 -12.54 -57.73
C ILE A 7 28.56 -13.58 -56.66
N LEU A 8 29.52 -14.20 -55.96
CA LEU A 8 29.21 -15.17 -54.89
C LEU A 8 29.02 -14.58 -53.50
N LYS A 9 29.45 -13.33 -53.24
CA LYS A 9 29.25 -12.68 -51.93
C LYS A 9 27.84 -12.11 -51.77
N GLY A 10 27.25 -11.59 -52.84
CA GLY A 10 25.88 -11.05 -52.82
C GLY A 10 24.76 -12.07 -52.65
N ARG A 11 25.00 -13.36 -52.95
CA ARG A 11 23.98 -14.42 -52.83
C ARG A 11 23.87 -14.97 -51.41
N TYR A 12 24.98 -15.03 -50.67
CA TYR A 12 24.98 -15.38 -49.25
C TYR A 12 24.56 -14.21 -48.37
N ASP A 13 24.93 -12.97 -48.72
CA ASP A 13 24.43 -11.79 -48.01
C ASP A 13 22.92 -11.60 -48.22
N GLY A 14 22.39 -11.92 -49.40
CA GLY A 14 20.94 -11.92 -49.65
C GLY A 14 20.17 -12.99 -48.88
N ILE A 15 20.72 -14.21 -48.74
CA ILE A 15 20.09 -15.28 -47.96
C ILE A 15 20.23 -15.03 -46.46
N ILE A 16 21.37 -14.51 -45.98
CA ILE A 16 21.54 -14.11 -44.58
C ILE A 16 20.66 -12.91 -44.26
N LEU A 17 20.53 -11.92 -45.15
CA LEU A 17 19.60 -10.80 -44.99
C LEU A 17 18.15 -11.27 -45.06
N LEU A 18 17.80 -12.27 -45.87
CA LEU A 18 16.45 -12.84 -45.94
C LEU A 18 16.13 -13.74 -44.74
N VAL A 19 17.12 -14.46 -44.19
CA VAL A 19 16.98 -15.21 -42.93
C VAL A 19 16.94 -14.25 -41.74
N VAL A 20 17.71 -13.15 -41.76
CA VAL A 20 17.64 -12.07 -40.77
C VAL A 20 16.34 -11.29 -40.92
N LEU A 21 15.80 -11.09 -42.12
CA LEU A 21 14.48 -10.48 -42.38
C LEU A 21 13.32 -11.44 -42.11
N MET A 22 13.50 -12.76 -42.23
CA MET A 22 12.54 -13.76 -41.78
C MET A 22 12.61 -13.96 -40.26
N MET A 23 13.77 -13.78 -39.64
CA MET A 23 13.96 -13.73 -38.17
C MET A 23 13.51 -12.39 -37.57
N LEU A 24 13.57 -11.29 -38.33
CA LEU A 24 12.99 -9.98 -37.99
C LEU A 24 11.50 -9.93 -38.32
N GLY A 25 11.04 -10.68 -39.33
CA GLY A 25 9.64 -10.86 -39.71
C GLY A 25 8.89 -11.80 -38.77
N THR A 26 9.59 -12.75 -38.15
CA THR A 26 9.15 -13.49 -36.96
C THR A 26 9.59 -12.80 -35.65
N GLY A 27 10.24 -11.64 -35.76
CA GLY A 27 10.74 -10.80 -34.67
C GLY A 27 9.69 -9.93 -33.98
N LYS A 28 8.39 -10.19 -34.19
CA LYS A 28 7.32 -9.85 -33.23
C LYS A 28 7.22 -10.95 -32.15
N LEU A 29 8.36 -11.34 -31.58
CA LEU A 29 8.43 -12.31 -30.48
C LEU A 29 9.32 -11.74 -29.37
N LYS A 30 8.91 -10.56 -28.87
CA LYS A 30 9.16 -10.11 -27.49
C LYS A 30 7.94 -9.32 -27.01
N GLY A 31 7.04 -10.01 -26.30
CA GLY A 31 6.33 -9.41 -25.17
C GLY A 31 4.87 -8.98 -25.31
N GLN A 32 4.28 -8.85 -26.49
CA GLN A 32 2.94 -8.24 -26.61
C GLN A 32 2.03 -8.92 -27.64
N LEU A 33 0.94 -9.54 -27.17
CA LEU A 33 -0.21 -9.99 -27.99
C LEU A 33 -0.91 -8.78 -28.66
N SER A 34 -0.80 -7.61 -28.03
CA SER A 34 -1.31 -6.34 -28.50
C SER A 34 -0.32 -5.21 -28.30
N GLY A 35 -0.36 -4.21 -29.17
CA GLY A 35 0.37 -2.97 -28.95
C GLY A 35 -0.35 -2.00 -28.00
N TRP A 36 -1.40 -2.44 -27.28
CA TRP A 36 -2.21 -1.56 -26.44
C TRP A 36 -1.92 -1.83 -24.96
N SER A 37 -1.72 -0.76 -24.21
CA SER A 37 -1.73 -0.79 -22.75
C SER A 37 -3.15 -0.97 -22.22
N PHE A 38 -3.26 -1.41 -20.97
CA PHE A 38 -4.52 -1.44 -20.24
C PHE A 38 -5.29 -0.10 -20.33
N ASP A 39 -4.62 1.03 -20.08
CA ASP A 39 -5.26 2.35 -20.11
C ASP A 39 -5.82 2.73 -21.48
N LYS A 40 -5.11 2.35 -22.55
CA LYS A 40 -5.59 2.59 -23.93
C LYS A 40 -6.80 1.72 -24.24
N ALA A 41 -6.78 0.47 -23.79
CA ALA A 41 -7.91 -0.44 -23.92
C ALA A 41 -9.13 0.10 -23.13
N TYR A 42 -8.94 0.50 -21.87
CA TYR A 42 -9.97 1.12 -21.06
C TYR A 42 -10.57 2.36 -21.75
N ALA A 43 -9.75 3.30 -22.21
CA ALA A 43 -10.23 4.50 -22.90
C ALA A 43 -11.07 4.18 -24.14
N THR A 44 -10.74 3.08 -24.83
CA THR A 44 -11.46 2.62 -26.02
C THR A 44 -12.76 1.90 -25.66
N TYR A 45 -12.73 1.01 -24.66
CA TYR A 45 -13.85 0.14 -24.35
C TYR A 45 -14.87 0.75 -23.38
N ARG A 46 -14.47 1.72 -22.55
CA ARG A 46 -15.36 2.33 -21.54
C ARG A 46 -16.65 2.91 -22.12
N GLN A 47 -16.60 3.42 -23.35
CA GLN A 47 -17.76 4.02 -24.03
C GLN A 47 -18.88 3.01 -24.31
N TYR A 48 -18.55 1.71 -24.34
CA TYR A 48 -19.52 0.66 -24.54
C TYR A 48 -20.18 0.23 -23.23
N TYR A 49 -19.79 0.76 -22.06
CA TYR A 49 -20.24 0.30 -20.75
C TYR A 49 -20.05 -1.22 -20.57
N TYR A 50 -20.65 -1.83 -19.55
CA TYR A 50 -20.69 -3.28 -19.46
C TYR A 50 -21.59 -3.86 -20.56
N GLN A 51 -21.16 -4.97 -21.17
CA GLN A 51 -21.90 -5.69 -22.20
C GLN A 51 -21.89 -7.19 -21.93
N PRO A 52 -22.90 -7.95 -22.39
CA PRO A 52 -22.87 -9.40 -22.34
C PRO A 52 -21.67 -9.99 -23.08
N LEU A 53 -21.18 -11.15 -22.65
CA LEU A 53 -19.97 -11.82 -23.15
C LEU A 53 -19.94 -11.95 -24.69
N ASP A 54 -21.03 -12.40 -25.31
CA ASP A 54 -21.10 -12.55 -26.77
C ASP A 54 -20.96 -11.22 -27.52
N LYS A 55 -21.49 -10.15 -26.94
CA LYS A 55 -21.41 -8.81 -27.52
C LYS A 55 -20.00 -8.24 -27.39
N TRP A 56 -19.29 -8.53 -26.30
CA TRP A 56 -17.87 -8.18 -26.19
C TRP A 56 -17.02 -8.83 -27.27
N ARG A 57 -17.27 -10.11 -27.60
CA ARG A 57 -16.58 -10.77 -28.71
C ARG A 57 -16.76 -10.00 -30.02
N SER A 58 -17.99 -9.64 -30.37
CA SER A 58 -18.28 -8.85 -31.57
C SER A 58 -17.63 -7.46 -31.54
N ILE A 59 -17.66 -6.76 -30.41
CA ILE A 59 -17.02 -5.44 -30.25
C ILE A 59 -15.51 -5.54 -30.49
N ARG A 60 -14.84 -6.56 -29.93
CA ARG A 60 -13.39 -6.76 -30.11
C ARG A 60 -13.05 -7.12 -31.55
N GLU A 61 -13.82 -8.01 -32.18
CA GLU A 61 -13.63 -8.38 -33.59
C GLU A 61 -13.78 -7.17 -34.52
N GLY A 62 -14.81 -6.33 -34.30
CA GLY A 62 -15.03 -5.12 -35.07
C GLY A 62 -14.00 -4.01 -34.83
N THR A 63 -13.45 -3.93 -33.61
CA THR A 63 -12.43 -2.92 -33.26
C THR A 63 -11.03 -3.30 -33.76
N PHE A 64 -10.73 -4.60 -33.89
CA PHE A 64 -9.37 -5.08 -34.16
C PHE A 64 -9.19 -5.85 -35.47
N SER A 65 -10.26 -6.26 -36.16
CA SER A 65 -10.17 -7.15 -37.32
C SER A 65 -9.25 -8.36 -37.08
N ARG A 66 -9.24 -8.89 -35.85
CA ARG A 66 -8.30 -9.93 -35.40
C ARG A 66 -8.98 -11.30 -35.40
N THR A 67 -8.82 -12.03 -36.49
CA THR A 67 -9.10 -13.47 -36.52
C THR A 67 -8.04 -14.24 -35.73
N GLY A 68 -8.43 -15.20 -34.89
CA GLY A 68 -7.48 -16.07 -34.15
C GLY A 68 -6.94 -15.50 -32.84
N LEU A 69 -7.65 -14.55 -32.20
CA LEU A 69 -7.27 -13.97 -30.91
C LEU A 69 -7.13 -15.03 -29.81
N GLU A 70 -8.10 -15.93 -29.68
CA GLU A 70 -8.10 -16.97 -28.64
C GLU A 70 -6.90 -17.91 -28.78
N ASP A 71 -6.57 -18.34 -30.01
CA ASP A 71 -5.40 -19.19 -30.27
C ASP A 71 -4.08 -18.48 -29.96
N SER A 72 -4.01 -17.17 -30.26
CA SER A 72 -2.86 -16.35 -29.94
C SER A 72 -2.66 -16.24 -28.42
N LEU A 73 -3.73 -15.94 -27.68
CA LEU A 73 -3.72 -15.89 -26.21
C LEU A 73 -3.33 -17.24 -25.61
N ARG A 74 -3.88 -18.32 -26.14
CA ARG A 74 -3.54 -19.70 -25.75
C ARG A 74 -2.06 -19.95 -25.90
N GLN A 75 -1.48 -19.65 -27.07
CA GLN A 75 -0.06 -19.85 -27.33
C GLN A 75 0.82 -18.96 -26.42
N TYR A 76 0.43 -17.70 -26.21
CA TYR A 76 1.21 -16.75 -25.41
C TYR A 76 1.21 -17.09 -23.92
N THR A 77 0.09 -17.59 -23.39
CA THR A 77 -0.09 -17.88 -21.96
C THR A 77 0.33 -19.30 -21.57
N ARG A 78 0.51 -20.19 -22.57
CA ARG A 78 0.85 -21.60 -22.36
C ARG A 78 2.08 -21.78 -21.47
N GLY A 79 1.89 -22.49 -20.36
CA GLY A 79 2.96 -22.86 -19.43
C GLY A 79 3.48 -21.71 -18.57
N LYS A 80 2.87 -20.51 -18.66
CA LYS A 80 3.20 -19.38 -17.78
C LYS A 80 2.50 -19.51 -16.43
N VAL A 81 3.14 -18.92 -15.43
CA VAL A 81 2.56 -18.73 -14.10
C VAL A 81 2.59 -17.24 -13.80
N TYR A 82 1.42 -16.68 -13.53
CA TYR A 82 1.28 -15.30 -13.12
C TYR A 82 0.89 -15.26 -11.65
N LYS A 83 1.62 -14.46 -10.87
CA LYS A 83 1.32 -14.25 -9.45
C LYS A 83 0.04 -13.44 -9.29
N ASP A 84 -0.04 -12.35 -10.04
CA ASP A 84 -1.16 -11.42 -10.05
C ASP A 84 -1.49 -11.04 -11.49
N VAL A 85 -2.79 -10.99 -11.79
CA VAL A 85 -3.36 -10.55 -13.06
C VAL A 85 -4.60 -9.72 -12.79
N ILE A 86 -4.86 -8.74 -13.63
CA ILE A 86 -6.11 -7.99 -13.56
C ILE A 86 -7.00 -8.49 -14.69
N CYS A 87 -8.21 -8.93 -14.39
CA CYS A 87 -9.21 -9.29 -15.39
C CYS A 87 -10.13 -8.08 -15.64
N PRO A 88 -10.00 -7.37 -16.77
CA PRO A 88 -10.94 -6.33 -17.13
C PRO A 88 -12.24 -6.90 -17.72
N TRP A 89 -13.37 -6.24 -17.46
CA TRP A 89 -14.70 -6.70 -17.88
C TRP A 89 -14.86 -6.85 -19.40
N TRP A 90 -14.01 -6.21 -20.22
CA TRP A 90 -14.07 -6.30 -21.68
C TRP A 90 -13.35 -7.53 -22.26
N VAL A 91 -12.73 -8.37 -21.44
CA VAL A 91 -12.09 -9.65 -21.86
C VAL A 91 -12.45 -10.83 -20.95
N GLU A 92 -13.46 -10.67 -20.09
CA GLU A 92 -13.86 -11.69 -19.12
C GLU A 92 -14.12 -13.06 -19.76
N ASP A 93 -14.75 -13.09 -20.94
CA ASP A 93 -15.02 -14.31 -21.70
C ASP A 93 -13.76 -15.06 -22.20
N LEU A 94 -12.61 -14.39 -22.17
CA LEU A 94 -11.32 -14.98 -22.54
C LEU A 94 -10.61 -15.63 -21.33
N TYR A 95 -11.03 -15.32 -20.09
CA TYR A 95 -10.45 -15.84 -18.85
C TYR A 95 -10.97 -17.24 -18.48
N ARG A 96 -11.03 -18.12 -19.49
CA ARG A 96 -11.44 -19.52 -19.39
C ARG A 96 -10.28 -20.47 -19.71
N PRO A 97 -10.22 -21.68 -19.11
CA PRO A 97 -9.06 -22.57 -19.21
C PRO A 97 -8.70 -23.03 -20.63
N ASP A 98 -9.66 -23.02 -21.56
CA ASP A 98 -9.46 -23.35 -22.97
C ASP A 98 -8.81 -22.22 -23.77
N VAL A 99 -8.87 -20.96 -23.30
CA VAL A 99 -8.29 -19.79 -23.96
C VAL A 99 -7.02 -19.33 -23.25
N ILE A 100 -7.08 -19.06 -21.95
CA ILE A 100 -5.88 -18.72 -21.17
C ILE A 100 -5.34 -19.98 -20.50
N GLN A 101 -4.16 -20.44 -20.95
CA GLN A 101 -3.47 -21.63 -20.44
C GLN A 101 -2.39 -21.31 -19.39
N ALA A 102 -2.45 -20.12 -18.80
CA ALA A 102 -1.61 -19.75 -17.68
C ALA A 102 -2.21 -20.26 -16.36
N ARG A 103 -1.35 -20.46 -15.36
CA ARG A 103 -1.78 -20.66 -13.98
C ARG A 103 -1.75 -19.31 -13.26
N PHE A 104 -2.83 -18.97 -12.59
CA PHE A 104 -2.93 -17.77 -11.77
C PHE A 104 -2.86 -18.15 -10.29
N GLN A 105 -2.06 -17.40 -9.52
CA GLN A 105 -2.10 -17.51 -8.06
C GLN A 105 -3.20 -16.64 -7.46
N ARG A 106 -3.52 -15.52 -8.11
CA ARG A 106 -4.55 -14.57 -7.74
C ARG A 106 -5.05 -13.83 -8.98
N ILE A 107 -6.32 -13.42 -8.97
CA ILE A 107 -6.94 -12.64 -10.04
C ILE A 107 -7.62 -11.42 -9.41
N GLY A 108 -7.29 -10.22 -9.85
CA GLY A 108 -8.06 -9.03 -9.53
C GLY A 108 -9.11 -8.77 -10.61
N TYR A 109 -10.41 -8.83 -10.31
CA TYR A 109 -11.44 -8.46 -11.28
C TYR A 109 -11.78 -6.98 -11.16
N VAL A 110 -11.79 -6.23 -12.27
CA VAL A 110 -12.11 -4.80 -12.27
C VAL A 110 -13.59 -4.57 -12.05
N GLY A 111 -14.00 -4.67 -10.79
CA GLY A 111 -15.36 -4.52 -10.28
C GLY A 111 -15.75 -3.07 -10.00
N TYR A 112 -14.79 -2.17 -9.78
CA TYR A 112 -15.07 -0.79 -9.36
C TYR A 112 -14.22 0.22 -10.12
N VAL A 113 -14.81 0.93 -11.08
CA VAL A 113 -14.16 2.10 -11.68
C VAL A 113 -14.53 3.33 -10.88
N LEU A 114 -13.57 3.89 -10.15
CA LEU A 114 -13.82 4.99 -9.21
C LEU A 114 -14.18 6.27 -9.96
N ASP A 115 -15.34 6.84 -9.66
CA ASP A 115 -15.63 8.25 -9.92
C ASP A 115 -14.94 9.09 -8.84
N PRO A 116 -13.91 9.88 -9.17
CA PRO A 116 -13.20 10.64 -8.16
C PRO A 116 -14.03 11.78 -7.57
N LEU A 117 -15.07 12.24 -8.26
CA LEU A 117 -15.92 13.35 -7.80
C LEU A 117 -16.92 12.91 -6.73
N THR A 118 -17.56 11.76 -6.97
CA THR A 118 -18.65 11.25 -6.11
C THR A 118 -18.20 10.13 -5.20
N GLY A 119 -17.07 9.47 -5.51
CA GLY A 119 -16.64 8.25 -4.86
C GLY A 119 -17.57 7.08 -5.09
N SER A 120 -18.41 7.14 -6.12
CA SER A 120 -19.30 6.05 -6.57
C SER A 120 -18.65 5.29 -7.73
N PRO A 121 -19.09 4.06 -8.05
CA PRO A 121 -18.61 3.36 -9.23
C PRO A 121 -19.20 4.00 -10.50
N LEU A 122 -18.35 4.34 -11.47
CA LEU A 122 -18.77 4.80 -12.81
C LEU A 122 -19.41 3.69 -13.65
N LEU A 123 -19.14 2.44 -13.30
CA LEU A 123 -19.60 1.27 -14.02
C LEU A 123 -20.15 0.23 -13.04
N THR A 124 -21.37 -0.22 -13.29
CA THR A 124 -21.92 -1.47 -12.74
C THR A 124 -21.63 -2.58 -13.76
N ASN A 125 -20.62 -3.41 -13.50
CA ASN A 125 -20.24 -4.58 -14.30
C ASN A 125 -20.84 -5.87 -13.68
N SER A 126 -20.47 -7.02 -14.24
CA SER A 126 -20.84 -8.36 -13.73
C SER A 126 -20.21 -8.71 -12.38
N TRP A 127 -19.51 -7.78 -11.72
CA TRP A 127 -19.20 -7.96 -10.30
C TRP A 127 -20.45 -8.27 -9.47
N ASN A 128 -21.62 -7.81 -9.92
CA ASN A 128 -22.90 -8.07 -9.27
C ASN A 128 -23.58 -9.37 -9.74
N ASP A 129 -23.02 -10.08 -10.72
CA ASP A 129 -23.60 -11.31 -11.26
C ASP A 129 -23.12 -12.53 -10.46
N SER A 130 -24.04 -13.46 -10.17
CA SER A 130 -23.76 -14.67 -9.37
C SER A 130 -22.80 -15.66 -10.04
N THR A 131 -22.45 -15.44 -11.30
CA THR A 131 -21.61 -16.31 -12.14
C THR A 131 -20.18 -15.81 -12.30
N LEU A 132 -19.80 -14.67 -11.69
CA LEU A 132 -18.43 -14.17 -11.81
C LEU A 132 -17.41 -15.19 -11.27
N PHE A 133 -17.77 -15.91 -10.21
CA PHE A 133 -16.94 -16.97 -9.60
C PHE A 133 -17.27 -18.36 -10.17
N ASP A 134 -17.45 -18.44 -11.48
CA ASP A 134 -17.69 -19.70 -12.19
C ASP A 134 -16.60 -20.76 -11.94
N ALA A 135 -16.85 -22.00 -12.36
CA ALA A 135 -15.94 -23.14 -12.21
C ALA A 135 -14.49 -22.85 -12.66
N ALA A 136 -14.29 -21.91 -13.59
CA ALA A 136 -12.97 -21.49 -14.06
C ALA A 136 -12.10 -20.85 -12.95
N TRP A 137 -12.71 -20.11 -12.01
CA TRP A 137 -12.01 -19.36 -10.96
C TRP A 137 -12.25 -19.93 -9.56
N GLN A 138 -13.01 -21.02 -9.46
CA GLN A 138 -13.48 -21.59 -8.18
C GLN A 138 -12.37 -21.80 -7.14
N ASN A 139 -11.17 -22.16 -7.58
CA ASN A 139 -10.01 -22.45 -6.71
C ASN A 139 -8.96 -21.33 -6.65
N ILE A 140 -9.24 -20.16 -7.22
CA ILE A 140 -8.30 -19.03 -7.31
C ILE A 140 -8.82 -17.89 -6.43
N PRO A 141 -8.02 -17.29 -5.54
CA PRO A 141 -8.38 -16.05 -4.85
C PRO A 141 -8.69 -14.94 -5.85
N VAL A 142 -9.87 -14.32 -5.71
CA VAL A 142 -10.31 -13.22 -6.57
C VAL A 142 -10.50 -11.96 -5.74
N ASP A 143 -9.81 -10.89 -6.10
CA ASP A 143 -9.90 -9.60 -5.41
C ASP A 143 -10.82 -8.63 -6.19
N LEU A 144 -11.49 -7.73 -5.46
CA LEU A 144 -12.19 -6.59 -6.05
C LEU A 144 -11.16 -5.55 -6.47
N VAL A 145 -10.99 -5.34 -7.78
CA VAL A 145 -10.12 -4.27 -8.27
C VAL A 145 -10.87 -2.95 -8.36
N VAL A 146 -10.37 -1.97 -7.61
CA VAL A 146 -10.71 -0.55 -7.69
C VAL A 146 -9.74 0.12 -8.65
N TYR A 147 -10.23 0.49 -9.82
CA TYR A 147 -9.45 1.16 -10.85
C TYR A 147 -9.76 2.66 -10.87
N CYS A 148 -8.70 3.48 -10.84
CA CYS A 148 -8.80 4.91 -11.07
C CYS A 148 -7.73 5.33 -12.08
N ASN A 149 -8.15 5.91 -13.20
CA ASN A 149 -7.24 6.46 -14.19
C ASN A 149 -7.17 7.99 -14.08
N GLY A 150 -5.97 8.51 -13.84
CA GLY A 150 -5.70 9.94 -13.82
C GLY A 150 -5.23 10.41 -12.46
N ALA A 151 -4.02 10.97 -12.45
CA ALA A 151 -3.32 11.39 -11.26
C ALA A 151 -4.07 12.50 -10.52
N ASP A 152 -4.46 13.56 -11.24
CA ASP A 152 -5.21 14.70 -10.69
C ASP A 152 -6.62 14.29 -10.23
N ALA A 153 -7.21 13.30 -10.89
CA ALA A 153 -8.53 12.78 -10.55
C ALA A 153 -8.50 12.10 -9.18
N PHE A 154 -7.55 11.18 -8.96
CA PHE A 154 -7.42 10.51 -7.68
C PHE A 154 -6.99 11.48 -6.56
N ASP A 155 -6.14 12.47 -6.85
CA ASP A 155 -5.81 13.53 -5.88
C ASP A 155 -7.06 14.32 -5.44
N TYR A 156 -8.00 14.58 -6.34
CA TYR A 156 -9.28 15.20 -5.99
C TYR A 156 -10.10 14.30 -5.05
N PHE A 157 -10.22 13.01 -5.37
CA PHE A 157 -10.89 12.03 -4.53
C PHE A 157 -10.28 12.01 -3.11
N LEU A 158 -8.94 12.00 -3.02
CA LEU A 158 -8.24 11.99 -1.74
C LEU A 158 -8.54 13.22 -0.88
N LYS A 159 -8.91 14.36 -1.47
CA LYS A 159 -9.29 15.58 -0.74
C LYS A 159 -10.78 15.67 -0.41
N CYS A 160 -11.62 14.87 -1.05
CA CYS A 160 -13.06 14.97 -0.92
C CYS A 160 -13.62 13.96 0.10
N ASP A 161 -13.86 14.43 1.32
CA ASP A 161 -14.33 13.59 2.44
C ASP A 161 -15.63 12.84 2.10
N SER A 162 -16.58 13.50 1.43
CA SER A 162 -17.84 12.89 1.00
C SER A 162 -17.63 11.79 -0.04
N ALA A 163 -16.70 11.96 -0.98
CA ALA A 163 -16.39 10.94 -1.98
C ALA A 163 -15.74 9.72 -1.32
N ARG A 164 -14.75 9.93 -0.45
CA ARG A 164 -14.10 8.83 0.29
C ARG A 164 -15.10 8.05 1.14
N LEU A 165 -16.01 8.76 1.82
CA LEU A 165 -17.05 8.11 2.62
C LEU A 165 -18.03 7.32 1.76
N THR A 166 -18.44 7.87 0.61
CA THR A 166 -19.33 7.18 -0.34
C THR A 166 -18.67 5.90 -0.86
N PHE A 167 -17.38 5.96 -1.19
CA PHE A 167 -16.60 4.80 -1.60
C PHE A 167 -16.59 3.74 -0.49
N LEU A 168 -16.21 4.11 0.73
CA LEU A 168 -16.12 3.18 1.86
C LEU A 168 -17.48 2.52 2.15
N LYS A 169 -18.58 3.29 2.15
CA LYS A 169 -19.93 2.74 2.31
C LYS A 169 -20.29 1.79 1.17
N THR A 170 -20.04 2.17 -0.08
CA THR A 170 -20.39 1.32 -1.23
C THR A 170 -19.65 -0.02 -1.22
N VAL A 171 -18.36 0.00 -0.85
CA VAL A 171 -17.53 -1.21 -0.85
C VAL A 171 -17.81 -2.07 0.38
N PHE A 172 -17.89 -1.46 1.55
CA PHE A 172 -17.86 -2.14 2.85
C PHE A 172 -19.20 -2.14 3.61
N ASP A 173 -20.30 -1.73 2.99
CA ASP A 173 -21.61 -1.84 3.65
C ASP A 173 -21.81 -3.27 4.21
N PRO A 174 -22.23 -3.42 5.49
CA PRO A 174 -22.33 -4.73 6.13
C PRO A 174 -23.39 -5.63 5.48
N GLU A 175 -24.43 -5.05 4.87
CA GLU A 175 -25.57 -5.81 4.36
C GLU A 175 -25.43 -6.12 2.87
N ASP A 176 -24.99 -5.16 2.06
CA ASP A 176 -24.90 -5.28 0.60
C ASP A 176 -23.66 -4.61 -0.02
N GLY A 177 -22.61 -4.39 0.78
CA GLY A 177 -21.34 -3.85 0.30
C GLY A 177 -20.72 -4.76 -0.76
N LEU A 178 -20.00 -4.19 -1.72
CA LEU A 178 -19.44 -4.93 -2.86
C LEU A 178 -18.50 -6.09 -2.47
N ILE A 179 -17.90 -6.08 -1.28
CA ILE A 179 -17.12 -7.22 -0.79
C ILE A 179 -17.91 -8.16 0.14
N ASN A 180 -19.09 -7.74 0.59
CA ASN A 180 -19.89 -8.40 1.62
C ASN A 180 -21.23 -8.97 1.08
N LYS A 181 -21.46 -8.97 -0.24
CA LYS A 181 -22.75 -9.33 -0.81
C LYS A 181 -23.21 -10.74 -0.48
N ARG A 182 -24.47 -10.86 -0.04
CA ARG A 182 -25.09 -12.12 0.41
C ARG A 182 -25.23 -13.19 -0.69
N HIS A 183 -25.27 -12.78 -1.97
CA HIS A 183 -25.50 -13.69 -3.10
C HIS A 183 -24.22 -14.23 -3.73
N PHE A 184 -23.04 -13.83 -3.26
CA PHE A 184 -21.82 -14.45 -3.72
C PHE A 184 -21.70 -15.88 -3.19
N GLY A 185 -21.54 -16.85 -4.09
CA GLY A 185 -21.21 -18.22 -3.72
C GLY A 185 -19.86 -18.34 -3.00
N ARG A 186 -18.97 -17.34 -3.18
CA ARG A 186 -17.68 -17.20 -2.50
C ARG A 186 -17.34 -15.72 -2.34
N ARG A 187 -16.86 -15.32 -1.15
CA ARG A 187 -16.44 -13.93 -0.89
C ARG A 187 -15.16 -13.57 -1.66
N PRO A 188 -15.01 -12.31 -2.10
CA PRO A 188 -13.73 -11.80 -2.59
C PRO A 188 -12.62 -12.01 -1.57
N ALA A 189 -11.42 -12.33 -2.03
CA ALA A 189 -10.26 -12.55 -1.18
C ALA A 189 -9.64 -11.23 -0.67
N GLY A 190 -10.00 -10.10 -1.26
CA GLY A 190 -9.45 -8.80 -0.91
C GLY A 190 -9.95 -7.65 -1.77
N LEU A 191 -9.41 -6.47 -1.48
CA LEU A 191 -9.57 -5.22 -2.19
C LEU A 191 -8.21 -4.82 -2.79
N HIS A 192 -8.21 -4.60 -4.10
CA HIS A 192 -7.01 -4.28 -4.88
C HIS A 192 -7.15 -2.93 -5.56
N PHE A 193 -6.33 -1.95 -5.20
CA PHE A 193 -6.32 -0.66 -5.89
C PHE A 193 -5.34 -0.68 -7.06
N TYR A 194 -5.85 -0.55 -8.29
CA TYR A 194 -5.01 -0.37 -9.46
C TYR A 194 -4.94 1.11 -9.84
N LEU A 195 -3.78 1.72 -9.57
CA LEU A 195 -3.51 3.15 -9.73
C LEU A 195 -2.30 3.36 -10.68
N PRO A 196 -2.45 3.10 -11.99
CA PRO A 196 -1.31 3.14 -12.92
C PRO A 196 -0.69 4.53 -13.06
N ASN A 197 -1.50 5.58 -12.87
CA ASN A 197 -1.10 6.98 -13.05
C ASN A 197 -1.29 7.76 -11.74
N PHE A 198 -0.59 7.39 -10.67
CA PHE A 198 -0.67 8.08 -9.38
C PHE A 198 0.37 9.22 -9.27
N SER A 199 -0.04 10.38 -8.76
CA SER A 199 0.79 11.61 -8.79
C SER A 199 1.79 11.69 -7.63
N PHE A 200 1.52 11.02 -6.52
CA PHE A 200 2.22 11.18 -5.24
C PHE A 200 2.28 12.63 -4.71
N ARG A 201 1.39 13.52 -5.16
CA ARG A 201 1.31 14.90 -4.62
C ARG A 201 0.66 14.92 -3.24
N GLU A 202 -0.43 14.19 -3.09
CA GLU A 202 -1.25 14.18 -1.87
C GLU A 202 -0.89 13.04 -0.91
N LYS A 203 0.41 12.92 -0.59
CA LYS A 203 0.96 11.85 0.25
C LYS A 203 0.25 11.69 1.60
N LYS A 204 -0.03 12.80 2.27
CA LYS A 204 -0.73 12.78 3.55
C LYS A 204 -2.17 12.26 3.41
N ALA A 205 -2.91 12.77 2.44
CA ALA A 205 -4.30 12.37 2.21
C ALA A 205 -4.40 10.90 1.78
N PHE A 206 -3.45 10.43 0.95
CA PHE A 206 -3.38 9.03 0.55
C PHE A 206 -3.11 8.12 1.74
N MET A 207 -2.11 8.41 2.58
CA MET A 207 -1.81 7.59 3.76
C MET A 207 -3.01 7.48 4.70
N ARG A 208 -3.72 8.60 4.92
CA ARG A 208 -4.94 8.61 5.74
C ARG A 208 -6.08 7.82 5.11
N PHE A 209 -6.22 7.87 3.80
CA PHE A 209 -7.19 7.04 3.07
C PHE A 209 -6.88 5.55 3.23
N VAL A 210 -5.62 5.13 3.04
CA VAL A 210 -5.21 3.73 3.24
C VAL A 210 -5.48 3.31 4.69
N CYS A 211 -5.16 4.16 5.66
CA CYS A 211 -5.44 3.90 7.07
C CYS A 211 -6.93 3.69 7.34
N ALA A 212 -7.79 4.55 6.78
CA ALA A 212 -9.24 4.40 6.89
C ALA A 212 -9.75 3.08 6.27
N VAL A 213 -9.23 2.68 5.11
CA VAL A 213 -9.59 1.41 4.47
C VAL A 213 -9.12 0.23 5.31
N SER A 214 -7.88 0.27 5.79
CA SER A 214 -7.26 -0.77 6.63
C SER A 214 -8.04 -0.97 7.93
N MET A 215 -8.42 0.11 8.62
CA MET A 215 -9.26 0.04 9.82
C MET A 215 -10.62 -0.58 9.56
N VAL A 216 -11.27 -0.21 8.46
CA VAL A 216 -12.57 -0.79 8.10
C VAL A 216 -12.40 -2.29 7.86
N ILE A 217 -11.35 -2.71 7.13
CA ILE A 217 -11.03 -4.13 6.90
C ILE A 217 -10.77 -4.87 8.22
N ASP A 218 -9.87 -4.36 9.07
CA ASP A 218 -9.50 -4.98 10.35
C ASP A 218 -10.73 -5.17 11.24
N HIS A 219 -11.58 -4.15 11.31
CA HIS A 219 -12.81 -4.19 12.09
C HIS A 219 -13.80 -5.25 11.57
N TYR A 220 -13.89 -5.44 10.26
CA TYR A 220 -14.71 -6.50 9.66
C TYR A 220 -14.12 -7.91 9.81
N CYS A 221 -12.80 -8.05 9.86
CA CYS A 221 -12.12 -9.34 10.03
C CYS A 221 -12.15 -9.84 11.48
N ARG A 222 -12.07 -8.93 12.47
CA ARG A 222 -12.00 -9.27 13.91
C ARG A 222 -13.35 -9.64 14.53
N ASN A 223 -14.45 -9.13 13.98
CA ASN A 223 -15.76 -9.28 14.59
C ASN A 223 -16.44 -10.57 14.11
N GLU A 224 -16.69 -11.51 15.01
CA GLU A 224 -17.20 -12.86 14.71
C GLU A 224 -18.58 -12.87 14.02
N GLU A 225 -19.36 -11.79 14.14
CA GLU A 225 -20.68 -11.63 13.52
C GLU A 225 -20.64 -10.97 12.14
N ARG A 226 -19.44 -10.64 11.63
CA ARG A 226 -19.25 -9.85 10.42
C ARG A 226 -18.73 -10.67 9.24
N PRO A 227 -18.92 -10.17 7.99
CA PRO A 227 -18.68 -10.92 6.76
C PRO A 227 -17.22 -11.32 6.47
N TYR A 228 -16.24 -11.02 7.33
CA TYR A 228 -14.89 -11.59 7.22
C TYR A 228 -14.39 -12.19 8.54
N ALA A 229 -15.31 -12.51 9.46
CA ALA A 229 -15.00 -13.17 10.72
C ALA A 229 -14.07 -14.38 10.54
N GLY A 230 -12.83 -14.26 11.02
CA GLY A 230 -11.83 -15.33 10.96
C GLY A 230 -11.11 -15.50 9.62
N ASP A 231 -11.50 -14.76 8.57
CA ASP A 231 -10.88 -14.77 7.25
C ASP A 231 -10.14 -13.46 6.98
N LYS A 232 -8.96 -13.54 6.36
CA LYS A 232 -8.17 -12.36 6.00
C LYS A 232 -8.69 -11.74 4.69
N CYS A 233 -9.16 -10.50 4.75
CA CYS A 233 -9.41 -9.67 3.56
C CYS A 233 -8.11 -8.93 3.19
N TRP A 234 -7.57 -9.21 2.00
CA TRP A 234 -6.30 -8.64 1.56
C TRP A 234 -6.46 -7.19 1.09
N LEU A 235 -5.52 -6.31 1.43
CA LEU A 235 -5.44 -4.96 0.88
C LEU A 235 -4.17 -4.80 0.04
N THR A 236 -4.32 -4.63 -1.27
CA THR A 236 -3.19 -4.55 -2.21
C THR A 236 -3.26 -3.29 -3.07
N PHE A 237 -2.09 -2.80 -3.49
CA PHE A 237 -1.97 -1.64 -4.38
C PHE A 237 -1.05 -1.96 -5.55
N THR A 238 -1.48 -1.66 -6.78
CA THR A 238 -0.62 -1.71 -7.96
C THR A 238 -0.39 -0.31 -8.52
N PHE A 239 0.89 0.02 -8.68
CA PHE A 239 1.38 1.24 -9.32
C PHE A 239 2.19 0.92 -10.57
N SER A 240 2.43 1.95 -11.40
CA SER A 240 3.37 1.83 -12.52
C SER A 240 4.82 1.62 -12.02
N PRO A 241 5.69 0.97 -12.81
CA PRO A 241 7.10 0.76 -12.45
C PRO A 241 7.87 2.04 -12.08
N SER A 242 7.49 3.20 -12.62
CA SER A 242 8.13 4.48 -12.28
C SER A 242 7.86 4.93 -10.85
N ALA A 243 6.76 4.47 -10.23
CA ALA A 243 6.43 4.75 -8.84
C ALA A 243 7.42 4.13 -7.85
N ARG A 244 8.31 3.24 -8.30
CA ARG A 244 9.41 2.70 -7.50
C ARG A 244 10.31 3.80 -6.91
N ASN A 245 10.42 4.96 -7.57
CA ASN A 245 11.18 6.09 -7.04
C ASN A 245 10.58 6.67 -5.75
N GLU A 246 9.33 6.32 -5.43
CA GLU A 246 8.60 6.74 -4.23
C GLU A 246 8.55 5.63 -3.17
N LEU A 247 9.40 4.59 -3.29
CA LEU A 247 9.40 3.45 -2.37
C LEU A 247 9.62 3.87 -0.91
N ASP A 248 10.47 4.88 -0.66
CA ASP A 248 10.69 5.44 0.68
C ASP A 248 9.40 5.93 1.33
N TYR A 249 8.47 6.51 0.54
CA TYR A 249 7.15 6.91 1.02
C TYR A 249 6.18 5.73 1.12
N LEU A 250 6.15 4.86 0.10
CA LEU A 250 5.26 3.71 0.02
C LEU A 250 5.53 2.66 1.10
N SER A 251 6.72 2.66 1.71
CA SER A 251 7.00 1.89 2.91
C SER A 251 6.01 2.16 4.06
N GLY A 252 5.57 3.41 4.23
CA GLY A 252 4.53 3.70 5.22
C GLY A 252 3.18 3.06 4.87
N VAL A 253 2.88 2.94 3.56
CA VAL A 253 1.67 2.26 3.07
C VAL A 253 1.75 0.75 3.31
N LEU A 254 2.93 0.14 3.19
CA LEU A 254 3.16 -1.28 3.56
C LEU A 254 2.94 -1.57 5.04
N GLY A 255 2.89 -0.55 5.90
CA GLY A 255 2.47 -0.72 7.29
C GLY A 255 0.97 -1.01 7.43
N LEU A 256 0.16 -0.65 6.43
CA LEU A 256 -1.31 -0.72 6.47
C LEU A 256 -1.90 -1.66 5.41
N ALA A 257 -1.13 -1.97 4.38
CA ALA A 257 -1.51 -2.81 3.25
C ALA A 257 -0.63 -4.07 3.21
N ASP A 258 -1.16 -5.15 2.64
CA ASP A 258 -0.46 -6.43 2.58
C ASP A 258 0.67 -6.43 1.53
N GLU A 259 0.37 -5.92 0.33
CA GLU A 259 1.30 -5.94 -0.79
C GLU A 259 1.20 -4.68 -1.66
N ILE A 260 2.36 -4.23 -2.14
CA ILE A 260 2.48 -3.21 -3.18
C ILE A 260 3.18 -3.81 -4.39
N HIS A 261 2.56 -3.67 -5.55
CA HIS A 261 2.99 -4.23 -6.82
C HIS A 261 3.41 -3.10 -7.76
N PHE A 262 4.55 -3.26 -8.42
CA PHE A 262 5.00 -2.37 -9.48
C PHE A 262 4.98 -3.11 -10.81
N VAL A 263 3.94 -2.86 -11.60
CA VAL A 263 3.72 -3.58 -12.86
C VAL A 263 2.83 -2.78 -13.82
N THR A 264 2.95 -3.07 -15.10
CA THR A 264 2.02 -2.61 -16.14
C THR A 264 1.33 -3.80 -16.76
N TYR A 265 0.05 -3.63 -17.09
CA TYR A 265 -0.74 -4.67 -17.75
C TYR A 265 -1.03 -4.26 -19.21
N ASP A 266 -1.18 -5.28 -20.06
CA ASP A 266 -1.63 -5.11 -21.43
C ASP A 266 -3.17 -5.00 -21.52
N GLU A 267 -3.71 -4.93 -22.73
CA GLU A 267 -5.16 -4.84 -22.96
C GLU A 267 -5.97 -6.03 -22.41
N TYR A 268 -5.32 -7.17 -22.17
CA TYR A 268 -5.93 -8.36 -21.59
C TYR A 268 -5.79 -8.38 -20.07
N GLY A 269 -5.08 -7.40 -19.50
CA GLY A 269 -4.79 -7.35 -18.08
C GLY A 269 -3.75 -8.37 -17.62
N LEU A 270 -2.95 -8.88 -18.58
CA LEU A 270 -1.78 -9.71 -18.29
C LEU A 270 -0.56 -8.81 -18.04
N PRO A 271 0.32 -9.16 -17.08
CA PRO A 271 1.48 -8.33 -16.76
C PRO A 271 2.49 -8.39 -17.91
N VAL A 272 2.94 -7.21 -18.37
CA VAL A 272 3.87 -7.06 -19.50
C VAL A 272 5.29 -7.53 -19.13
N ALA A 273 5.63 -7.41 -17.85
CA ALA A 273 6.88 -7.85 -17.26
C ALA A 273 6.62 -8.53 -15.91
N THR A 274 7.62 -9.21 -15.37
CA THR A 274 7.52 -9.79 -14.02
C THR A 274 7.26 -8.68 -12.99
N PRO A 275 6.18 -8.76 -12.19
CA PRO A 275 5.88 -7.73 -11.19
C PRO A 275 6.94 -7.72 -10.09
N GLU A 276 7.36 -6.53 -9.68
CA GLU A 276 8.10 -6.33 -8.43
C GLU A 276 7.08 -6.18 -7.30
N VAL A 277 7.17 -7.04 -6.29
CA VAL A 277 6.19 -7.11 -5.18
C VAL A 277 6.90 -6.87 -3.86
N TYR A 278 6.41 -5.90 -3.10
CA TYR A 278 6.88 -5.57 -1.77
C TYR A 278 5.76 -5.80 -0.75
N THR A 279 6.18 -6.20 0.44
CA THR A 279 5.41 -6.50 1.65
C THR A 279 6.18 -5.87 2.81
N TYR A 280 5.55 -5.72 3.96
CA TYR A 280 6.26 -5.21 5.15
C TYR A 280 7.55 -6.01 5.48
N ARG A 281 7.55 -7.33 5.22
CA ARG A 281 8.68 -8.23 5.56
C ARG A 281 9.89 -8.10 4.62
N ASN A 282 9.66 -7.75 3.35
CA ASN A 282 10.73 -7.63 2.34
C ASN A 282 10.93 -6.18 1.87
N ASP A 283 10.43 -5.21 2.65
CA ASP A 283 10.62 -3.80 2.42
C ASP A 283 12.12 -3.42 2.60
N PRO A 284 12.79 -2.90 1.56
CA PRO A 284 14.22 -2.57 1.60
C PRO A 284 14.49 -1.18 2.20
N THR A 285 13.46 -0.41 2.55
CA THR A 285 13.62 0.96 3.04
C THR A 285 14.27 1.01 4.41
N SER A 286 15.00 2.10 4.66
CA SER A 286 15.62 2.34 5.95
C SER A 286 14.58 2.62 7.03
N VAL A 287 14.91 2.25 8.28
CA VAL A 287 14.09 2.53 9.46
C VAL A 287 13.77 4.03 9.60
N LEU A 288 14.68 4.92 9.20
CA LEU A 288 14.48 6.38 9.26
C LEU A 288 13.27 6.82 8.43
N TYR A 289 13.11 6.28 7.22
CA TYR A 289 11.95 6.60 6.37
C TYR A 289 10.67 6.02 6.93
N ARG A 290 10.72 4.81 7.52
CA ARG A 290 9.57 4.20 8.19
C ARG A 290 9.07 5.05 9.36
N VAL A 291 9.99 5.59 10.16
CA VAL A 291 9.70 6.54 11.24
C VAL A 291 9.11 7.84 10.67
N TYR A 292 9.74 8.41 9.65
CA TYR A 292 9.26 9.65 9.03
C TYR A 292 7.85 9.50 8.44
N ASN A 293 7.53 8.35 7.88
CA ASN A 293 6.24 8.11 7.25
C ASN A 293 5.08 8.09 8.25
N GLN A 294 5.32 7.77 9.52
CA GLN A 294 4.26 7.77 10.54
C GLN A 294 3.66 9.17 10.74
N PHE A 295 4.42 10.24 10.47
CA PHE A 295 3.91 11.61 10.53
C PHE A 295 2.85 11.91 9.47
N TYR A 296 2.72 11.11 8.41
CA TYR A 296 1.59 11.24 7.48
C TYR A 296 0.26 10.78 8.08
N LEU A 297 0.28 9.90 9.09
CA LEU A 297 -0.92 9.46 9.83
C LEU A 297 -1.40 10.50 10.85
N PHE A 298 -0.59 11.53 11.10
CA PHE A 298 -0.86 12.53 12.11
C PHE A 298 -2.18 13.28 11.88
N SER A 299 -3.12 13.13 12.82
CA SER A 299 -4.41 13.83 12.86
C SER A 299 -4.77 14.26 14.28
N PHE A 300 -4.83 15.57 14.54
CA PHE A 300 -5.22 16.09 15.85
C PHE A 300 -6.69 15.77 16.21
N PHE A 301 -7.57 15.70 15.22
CA PHE A 301 -9.03 15.60 15.39
C PHE A 301 -9.60 14.22 15.05
N SER A 302 -8.77 13.17 14.95
CA SER A 302 -9.32 11.82 14.76
C SER A 302 -9.96 11.32 16.06
N ASP A 303 -11.15 10.73 15.91
CA ASP A 303 -11.78 9.95 16.96
C ASP A 303 -10.93 8.70 17.24
N VAL A 304 -10.83 8.33 18.50
CA VAL A 304 -10.20 7.06 18.88
C VAL A 304 -11.32 6.03 18.98
N VAL A 305 -11.27 4.99 18.15
CA VAL A 305 -12.21 3.86 18.22
C VAL A 305 -11.50 2.72 18.92
N SER A 306 -11.92 2.38 20.13
CA SER A 306 -11.32 1.30 20.91
C SER A 306 -11.47 -0.04 20.21
N ASP A 307 -10.42 -0.85 20.25
CA ASP A 307 -10.39 -2.20 19.64
C ASP A 307 -11.44 -3.16 20.20
N THR A 308 -12.09 -2.80 21.31
CA THR A 308 -13.13 -3.58 22.00
C THR A 308 -14.58 -3.18 21.68
N GLU A 309 -14.82 -2.07 20.98
CA GLU A 309 -16.19 -1.61 20.67
C GLU A 309 -16.59 -1.92 19.22
N CYS A 310 -17.69 -2.66 19.04
CA CYS A 310 -18.29 -2.94 17.74
C CYS A 310 -18.85 -1.65 17.08
N CYS A 311 -18.02 -0.91 16.33
CA CYS A 311 -18.47 0.24 15.54
C CYS A 311 -19.06 -0.22 14.19
N SER A 312 -20.38 -0.11 14.01
CA SER A 312 -21.03 -0.33 12.70
C SER A 312 -21.00 0.91 11.80
N ASP A 313 -20.61 2.07 12.35
CA ASP A 313 -20.55 3.31 11.60
C ASP A 313 -19.24 3.44 10.81
N ILE A 314 -19.31 3.16 9.51
CA ILE A 314 -18.22 3.34 8.55
C ILE A 314 -17.73 4.80 8.54
N ALA A 315 -18.61 5.79 8.76
CA ALA A 315 -18.21 7.19 8.81
C ALA A 315 -17.27 7.47 9.98
N ARG A 316 -17.61 6.95 11.16
CA ARG A 316 -16.76 7.05 12.35
C ARG A 316 -15.44 6.31 12.17
N LEU A 317 -15.47 5.07 11.64
CA LEU A 317 -14.25 4.30 11.34
C LEU A 317 -13.34 5.02 10.33
N SER A 318 -13.92 5.66 9.31
CA SER A 318 -13.15 6.38 8.28
C SER A 318 -12.39 7.60 8.80
N GLN A 319 -12.80 8.12 9.96
CA GLN A 319 -12.19 9.28 10.62
C GLN A 319 -11.36 8.87 11.82
N ALA A 320 -11.35 7.58 12.15
CA ALA A 320 -10.70 7.06 13.34
C ALA A 320 -9.17 7.02 13.19
N SER A 321 -8.48 6.93 14.33
CA SER A 321 -7.07 6.54 14.45
C SER A 321 -6.98 5.28 15.34
N TYR A 322 -6.00 4.41 15.10
CA TYR A 322 -5.81 3.18 15.90
C TYR A 322 -5.66 3.55 17.37
N SER A 323 -6.39 2.85 18.25
CA SER A 323 -6.57 3.27 19.64
C SER A 323 -5.42 2.92 20.56
N GLU A 324 -4.67 1.89 20.21
CA GLU A 324 -3.76 1.17 21.10
C GLU A 324 -2.63 2.02 21.70
N HIS A 325 -2.40 3.27 21.28
CA HIS A 325 -1.14 3.90 21.62
C HIS A 325 -1.16 5.34 22.11
N ASN A 326 -2.32 5.99 22.30
CA ASN A 326 -2.40 7.31 22.96
C ASN A 326 -1.27 8.31 22.56
N TRP A 327 -0.85 8.35 21.29
CA TRP A 327 0.34 9.10 20.87
C TRP A 327 0.27 10.59 21.24
N LYS A 328 -0.94 11.14 21.33
CA LYS A 328 -1.22 12.51 21.78
C LYS A 328 -0.71 12.76 23.21
N PHE A 329 -0.77 11.76 24.08
CA PHE A 329 -0.23 11.82 25.45
C PHE A 329 1.29 11.89 25.45
N TYR A 330 1.97 11.02 24.67
CA TYR A 330 3.43 11.06 24.53
C TYR A 330 3.91 12.39 23.94
N LEU A 331 3.20 12.92 22.94
CA LEU A 331 3.48 14.25 22.39
C LEU A 331 3.36 15.37 23.44
N LEU A 332 2.33 15.33 24.27
CA LEU A 332 2.14 16.31 25.35
C LEU A 332 3.26 16.21 26.38
N LEU A 333 3.66 14.99 26.74
CA LEU A 333 4.77 14.73 27.64
C LEU A 333 6.08 15.28 27.09
N ASP A 334 6.40 15.02 25.82
CA ASP A 334 7.57 15.57 25.14
C ASP A 334 7.56 17.11 25.16
N PHE A 335 6.41 17.73 24.87
CA PHE A 335 6.29 19.19 24.92
C PHE A 335 6.58 19.74 26.33
N ALA A 336 6.07 19.07 27.37
CA ALA A 336 6.32 19.47 28.76
C ALA A 336 7.81 19.32 29.13
N LEU A 337 8.46 18.23 28.73
CA LEU A 337 9.88 17.98 28.98
C LEU A 337 10.78 19.00 28.24
N VAL A 338 10.48 19.30 26.98
CA VAL A 338 11.19 20.34 26.20
C VAL A 338 10.98 21.72 26.81
N LEU A 339 9.76 22.05 27.25
CA LEU A 339 9.48 23.30 27.93
C LEU A 339 10.28 23.42 29.25
N ALA A 340 10.36 22.35 30.03
CA ALA A 340 11.17 22.31 31.25
C ALA A 340 12.66 22.53 30.97
N LEU A 341 13.19 21.95 29.88
CA LEU A 341 14.56 22.19 29.41
C LEU A 341 14.78 23.67 29.05
N ILE A 342 13.87 24.26 28.27
CA ILE A 342 13.94 25.68 27.87
C ILE A 342 13.90 26.60 29.10
N ILE A 343 12.96 26.36 30.03
CA ILE A 343 12.85 27.13 31.27
C ILE A 343 14.15 27.01 32.08
N SER A 344 14.75 25.81 32.16
CA SER A 344 16.02 25.61 32.87
C SER A 344 17.16 26.41 32.24
N VAL A 345 17.26 26.45 30.91
CA VAL A 345 18.26 27.25 30.19
C VAL A 345 18.03 28.76 30.39
N LEU A 346 16.78 29.21 30.33
CA LEU A 346 16.44 30.62 30.57
C LEU A 346 16.72 31.02 32.02
N ALA A 347 16.35 30.19 32.99
CA ALA A 347 16.61 30.42 34.40
C ALA A 347 18.10 30.48 34.71
N TYR A 348 18.93 29.65 34.06
CA TYR A 348 20.39 29.70 34.21
C TYR A 348 20.97 31.04 33.77
N ASN A 349 20.45 31.63 32.69
CA ASN A 349 20.99 32.88 32.13
C ASN A 349 20.40 34.14 32.79
N LEU A 350 19.14 34.09 33.25
CA LEU A 350 18.40 35.27 33.70
C LEU A 350 18.23 35.35 35.23
N TYR A 351 18.38 34.23 35.95
CA TYR A 351 18.10 34.18 37.39
C TYR A 351 19.36 33.78 38.19
N SER A 352 20.03 34.78 38.76
CA SER A 352 21.29 34.64 39.51
C SER A 352 21.28 33.57 40.62
N PRO A 353 20.19 33.38 41.41
CA PRO A 353 20.15 32.31 42.41
C PRO A 353 20.19 30.90 41.81
N PHE A 354 19.56 30.69 40.64
CA PHE A 354 19.57 29.40 39.97
C PHE A 354 20.92 29.11 39.31
N TYR A 355 21.56 30.13 38.72
CA TYR A 355 22.95 30.03 38.24
C TYR A 355 23.91 29.55 39.35
N MET A 356 23.85 30.18 40.54
CA MET A 356 24.71 29.78 41.66
C MET A 356 24.43 28.37 42.16
N LEU A 357 23.17 27.93 42.11
CA LEU A 357 22.77 26.56 42.44
C LEU A 357 23.37 25.56 41.44
N VAL A 358 23.37 25.91 40.14
CA VAL A 358 23.95 25.05 39.10
C VAL A 358 25.46 24.91 39.24
N GLU A 359 26.18 26.01 39.49
CA GLU A 359 27.63 25.93 39.71
C GLU A 359 28.00 25.14 40.97
N ARG A 360 27.22 25.29 42.06
CA ARG A 360 27.48 24.58 43.32
C ARG A 360 27.22 23.07 43.22
N TYR A 361 26.25 22.64 42.42
CA TYR A 361 25.84 21.23 42.29
C TYR A 361 26.07 20.66 40.88
N ARG A 362 27.04 21.23 40.14
CA ARG A 362 27.32 20.91 38.74
C ARG A 362 27.43 19.41 38.44
N SER A 363 28.09 18.65 39.33
CA SER A 363 28.25 17.20 39.17
C SER A 363 26.94 16.41 39.19
N PHE A 364 25.87 16.95 39.80
CA PHE A 364 24.55 16.32 39.84
C PHE A 364 23.64 16.82 38.72
N ILE A 365 23.69 18.11 38.42
CA ILE A 365 22.78 18.73 37.44
C ILE A 365 23.13 18.32 36.00
N ILE A 366 24.41 18.15 35.67
CA ILE A 366 24.80 17.70 34.33
C ILE A 366 24.21 16.31 34.01
N PRO A 367 24.37 15.28 34.87
CA PRO A 367 23.67 14.00 34.68
C PRO A 367 22.16 14.14 34.55
N VAL A 368 21.52 14.99 35.38
CA VAL A 368 20.07 15.22 35.31
C VAL A 368 19.64 15.82 33.96
N LEU A 369 20.43 16.74 33.40
CA LEU A 369 20.18 17.29 32.06
C LEU A 369 20.35 16.23 30.97
N ILE A 370 21.38 15.37 31.07
CA ILE A 370 21.58 14.25 30.13
C ILE A 370 20.41 13.27 30.21
N THR A 371 19.95 12.92 31.40
CA THR A 371 18.79 12.04 31.59
C THR A 371 17.52 12.67 31.01
N LEU A 372 17.30 13.96 31.21
CA LEU A 372 16.16 14.69 30.65
C LEU A 372 16.17 14.66 29.11
N VAL A 373 17.33 14.90 28.48
CA VAL A 373 17.47 14.82 27.02
C VAL A 373 17.23 13.39 26.52
N THR A 374 17.74 12.39 27.23
CA THR A 374 17.55 10.99 26.89
C THR A 374 16.07 10.59 27.00
N GLU A 375 15.39 11.08 28.03
CA GLU A 375 13.96 10.84 28.26
C GLU A 375 13.12 11.44 27.13
N ILE A 376 13.41 12.66 26.68
CA ILE A 376 12.77 13.28 25.50
C ILE A 376 12.95 12.40 24.26
N ILE A 377 14.16 11.85 24.04
CA ILE A 377 14.41 10.97 22.88
C ILE A 377 13.59 9.68 23.00
N ILE A 378 13.54 9.06 24.19
CA ILE A 378 12.81 7.81 24.42
C ILE A 378 11.30 8.02 24.25
N VAL A 379 10.73 9.07 24.86
CA VAL A 379 9.31 9.40 24.76
C VAL A 379 8.93 9.73 23.31
N PHE A 380 9.80 10.43 22.58
CA PHE A 380 9.61 10.67 21.15
C PHE A 380 9.56 9.39 20.33
N LEU A 381 10.46 8.42 20.61
CA LEU A 381 10.43 7.13 19.94
C LEU A 381 9.15 6.35 20.26
N TYR A 382 8.66 6.41 21.51
CA TYR A 382 7.36 5.83 21.86
C TYR A 382 6.20 6.52 21.14
N MET A 383 6.24 7.84 20.99
CA MET A 383 5.24 8.57 20.22
C MET A 383 5.22 8.11 18.75
N VAL A 384 6.39 7.87 18.15
CA VAL A 384 6.49 7.36 16.78
C VAL A 384 5.97 5.93 16.67
N GLU A 385 6.37 5.05 17.58
CA GLU A 385 5.87 3.67 17.64
C GLU A 385 4.34 3.67 17.78
N ALA A 386 3.83 4.56 18.64
CA ALA A 386 2.42 4.75 18.88
C ALA A 386 1.60 5.25 17.68
N LEU A 387 2.25 5.93 16.74
CA LEU A 387 1.62 6.33 15.49
C LEU A 387 1.57 5.17 14.47
N SER A 388 2.42 4.16 14.67
CA SER A 388 2.58 3.06 13.73
C SER A 388 1.54 1.97 13.99
N PRO A 389 0.92 1.42 12.93
CA PRO A 389 0.07 0.23 13.05
C PRO A 389 0.87 -1.05 13.32
N ASN A 390 2.18 -1.05 13.06
CA ASN A 390 3.07 -2.19 13.26
C ASN A 390 4.26 -1.80 14.12
N GLU A 391 4.85 -2.79 14.80
CA GLU A 391 6.12 -2.60 15.50
C GLU A 391 7.23 -2.23 14.50
N LEU A 392 7.86 -1.07 14.72
CA LEU A 392 8.93 -0.52 13.88
C LEU A 392 10.30 -0.70 14.53
N LEU A 393 10.39 -0.40 15.82
CA LEU A 393 11.67 -0.26 16.53
C LEU A 393 11.76 -1.20 17.73
N PHE A 394 10.65 -1.40 18.44
CA PHE A 394 10.67 -2.15 19.68
C PHE A 394 9.49 -3.12 19.74
N SER A 395 9.79 -4.41 19.84
CA SER A 395 8.81 -5.42 20.26
C SER A 395 8.69 -5.34 21.78
N LEU A 396 7.86 -4.45 22.31
CA LEU A 396 7.72 -4.27 23.75
C LEU A 396 6.35 -4.74 24.19
N ASP A 397 6.33 -5.85 24.95
CA ASP A 397 5.15 -6.27 25.71
C ASP A 397 4.70 -5.11 26.63
N GLU A 398 3.39 -4.97 26.84
CA GLU A 398 2.71 -3.82 27.49
C GLU A 398 3.24 -3.38 28.87
N GLY A 399 4.12 -4.13 29.53
CA GLY A 399 4.78 -3.74 30.79
C GLY A 399 6.18 -3.13 30.65
N THR A 400 6.82 -3.27 29.50
CA THR A 400 8.25 -2.97 29.30
C THR A 400 8.51 -1.47 29.15
N HIS A 401 7.49 -0.72 28.71
CA HIS A 401 7.52 0.72 28.52
C HIS A 401 7.90 1.48 29.80
N LEU A 402 7.36 1.05 30.95
CA LEU A 402 7.61 1.65 32.25
C LEU A 402 9.06 1.48 32.72
N TYR A 403 9.70 0.36 32.41
CA TYR A 403 11.09 0.10 32.81
C TYR A 403 12.09 0.94 32.00
N LEU A 404 11.82 1.15 30.72
CA LEU A 404 12.63 2.02 29.85
C LEU A 404 12.46 3.51 30.21
N LEU A 405 11.25 3.93 30.61
CA LEU A 405 11.00 5.27 31.17
C LEU A 405 11.68 5.47 32.54
N ALA A 406 11.90 4.39 33.31
CA ALA A 406 12.61 4.43 34.59
C ALA A 406 14.15 4.34 34.47
N LEU A 407 14.68 4.02 33.29
CA LEU A 407 16.13 3.91 33.04
C LEU A 407 16.92 5.20 33.38
N PRO A 408 16.41 6.41 33.07
CA PRO A 408 17.08 7.66 33.44
C PRO A 408 17.12 7.88 34.97
N LEU A 409 16.07 7.48 35.70
CA LEU A 409 16.03 7.52 37.16
C LEU A 409 17.07 6.58 37.78
N LEU A 410 17.29 5.41 37.18
CA LEU A 410 18.32 4.46 37.61
C LEU A 410 19.73 5.07 37.51
N PHE A 411 20.04 5.83 36.46
CA PHE A 411 21.33 6.52 36.34
C PHE A 411 21.54 7.59 37.42
N ILE A 412 20.48 8.30 37.82
CA ILE A 412 20.53 9.28 38.92
C ILE A 412 20.82 8.55 40.25
N VAL A 413 20.10 7.47 40.54
CA VAL A 413 20.30 6.67 41.76
C VAL A 413 21.69 6.05 41.79
N LEU A 414 22.18 5.53 40.66
CA LEU A 414 23.50 4.91 40.55
C LEU A 414 24.63 5.95 40.72
N HIS A 415 24.46 7.16 40.18
CA HIS A 415 25.40 8.26 40.40
C HIS A 415 25.46 8.70 41.86
N ILE A 416 24.31 8.83 42.53
CA ILE A 416 24.24 9.12 43.98
C ILE A 416 24.90 8.01 44.78
N GLY A 417 24.60 6.74 44.47
CA GLY A 417 25.16 5.56 45.14
C GLY A 417 26.68 5.46 45.00
N LEU A 418 27.22 5.67 43.80
CA LEU A 418 28.67 5.70 43.57
C LEU A 418 29.37 6.82 44.34
N LYS A 419 28.73 7.99 44.47
CA LYS A 419 29.29 9.12 45.23
C LYS A 419 29.27 8.86 46.74
N MET A 420 28.22 8.21 47.25
CA MET A 420 28.16 7.75 48.64
C MET A 420 29.20 6.67 48.95
N LEU A 421 29.49 5.78 48.00
CA LEU A 421 30.55 4.77 48.11
C LEU A 421 31.96 5.37 48.01
N GLY A 422 32.14 6.40 47.17
CA GLY A 422 33.40 7.14 47.02
C GLY A 422 33.73 8.09 48.18
N GLY A 423 32.72 8.51 48.96
CA GLY A 423 32.88 9.37 50.14
C GLY A 423 33.50 8.69 51.38
N ARG A 424 33.87 7.41 51.30
CA ARG A 424 34.55 6.67 52.39
C ARG A 424 36.06 6.47 52.16
N ARG A 425 36.71 7.41 51.49
CA ARG A 425 38.17 7.56 51.56
C ARG A 425 38.50 9.00 51.92
N GLU A 426 38.37 9.30 53.20
CA GLU A 426 39.29 10.26 53.82
C GLU A 426 40.66 9.57 53.80
N LEU A 427 41.53 10.01 52.88
CA LEU A 427 42.95 9.67 52.94
C LEU A 427 43.58 10.50 54.08
N PRO A 428 44.46 9.90 54.90
CA PRO A 428 45.09 10.54 56.06
C PRO A 428 45.97 11.74 55.69
#